data_AF-A0A4D4JKM7-F1
#
_entry.id   AF-A0A4D4JKM7-F1
#
_cell.length_a   1.000
_cell.length_b   1.000
_cell.length_c   1.000
_cell.angle_alpha   90.00
_cell.angle_beta   90.00
_cell.angle_gamma   90.00
#
_symmetry.space_group_name_H-M   'P 1'
#
loop_
_entity.id
_entity.type
_entity.pdbx_description
1 polymer ?
#
loop_
_entity_poly.entity_id
_entity_poly.type
_entity_poly.pdbx_seq_one_letter_code
_entity_poly.pdbx_strand_id
1 'polypeptide(L)'
;MSTLILFLPPVRPGPATEYSYTLTADGHTALRHATAPAALLPEPTRPGGEVVAVVPARALSWQRVQMPAGVPLGAGQQTPRLRSVLEGLLEDRVLDDATQLHFALQPGAQSTAQGGEPVWVAVCDRAWLRENLQALEAAGRRVSRVVPEFAPGPTASGGPELCALGTPEEAFVVLTGQGADQGVAVLPLTPMALTLARAGAPIASTTAEQDGNTLPVRAEPAVAALAERTLGQRVALHTASQRALDAARGDWDLAQFDLASTGRTRALRKAGSLASALLNAPQWRAARWGAGLLVVAHLVGLNAWAWQERQALAAKQTAVRTALTQTFPKVQVVVDAPVQMERELAQLRQAAGSVSARDLEPLLAAAGAALPDGRLPTSIEYTPGELRLRGVALAPDEETALFGRVQAAGYRARMDDGSLLLRTEVSP
;
A
#
# COMPACT_ATOMS: atom_id res chain seq x y z
N MET A 1 8.61 -11.54 -2.23
CA MET A 1 8.17 -11.39 -3.63
C MET A 1 9.22 -12.06 -4.49
N SER A 2 8.86 -12.78 -5.55
CA SER A 2 9.90 -13.36 -6.44
C SER A 2 10.50 -12.25 -7.29
N THR A 3 11.82 -12.15 -7.32
CA THR A 3 12.55 -11.11 -8.05
C THR A 3 13.49 -11.77 -9.07
N LEU A 4 13.41 -11.31 -10.31
CA LEU A 4 14.34 -11.64 -11.38
C LEU A 4 15.34 -10.49 -11.50
N ILE A 5 16.60 -10.76 -11.20
CA ILE A 5 17.68 -9.79 -11.25
C ILE A 5 18.48 -10.05 -12.53
N LEU A 6 18.69 -9.02 -13.36
CA LEU A 6 19.32 -9.10 -14.67
C LEU A 6 20.55 -8.19 -14.70
N PHE A 7 21.74 -8.71 -15.01
CA PHE A 7 22.91 -7.88 -15.27
C PHE A 7 22.88 -7.34 -16.70
N LEU A 8 23.00 -6.02 -16.85
CA LEU A 8 23.10 -5.40 -18.15
C LEU A 8 24.51 -5.57 -18.72
N PRO A 9 24.65 -6.01 -19.98
CA PRO A 9 25.94 -6.09 -20.63
C PRO A 9 26.47 -4.68 -20.96
N PRO A 10 27.80 -4.46 -20.92
CA PRO A 10 28.40 -3.15 -21.21
C PRO A 10 28.29 -2.74 -22.68
N VAL A 11 27.78 -3.62 -23.55
CA VAL A 11 27.58 -3.38 -24.97
C VAL A 11 26.12 -3.02 -25.26
N ARG A 12 25.87 -2.36 -26.40
CA ARG A 12 24.50 -2.14 -26.89
C ARG A 12 23.83 -3.49 -27.20
N PRO A 13 22.51 -3.60 -26.99
CA PRO A 13 21.80 -4.84 -27.20
C PRO A 13 21.66 -5.16 -28.68
N GLY A 14 21.88 -6.42 -29.02
CA GLY A 14 21.62 -7.03 -30.32
C GLY A 14 20.81 -8.32 -30.17
N PRO A 15 20.48 -9.00 -31.27
CA PRO A 15 19.59 -10.17 -31.26
C PRO A 15 20.16 -11.36 -30.49
N ALA A 16 21.49 -11.47 -30.39
CA ALA A 16 22.20 -12.53 -29.66
C ALA A 16 22.74 -12.05 -28.30
N THR A 17 22.33 -10.87 -27.82
CA THR A 17 22.81 -10.37 -26.54
C THR A 17 22.28 -11.24 -25.40
N GLU A 18 23.22 -11.78 -24.64
CA GLU A 18 22.92 -12.58 -23.47
C GLU A 18 22.91 -11.73 -22.20
N TYR A 19 21.97 -12.05 -21.31
CA TYR A 19 21.82 -11.44 -20.01
C TYR A 19 22.07 -12.49 -18.94
N SER A 20 23.01 -12.21 -18.03
CA SER A 20 23.17 -13.00 -16.82
C SER A 20 22.03 -12.66 -15.87
N TYR A 21 21.33 -13.69 -15.39
CA TYR A 21 20.17 -13.53 -14.52
C TYR A 21 20.31 -14.33 -13.23
N THR A 22 19.69 -13.81 -12.17
CA THR A 22 19.52 -14.49 -10.89
C THR A 22 18.06 -14.36 -10.46
N LEU A 23 17.39 -15.50 -10.26
CA LEU A 23 16.03 -15.58 -9.77
C LEU A 23 16.06 -15.88 -8.27
N THR A 24 15.32 -15.11 -7.49
CA THR A 24 15.18 -15.27 -6.04
C THR A 24 13.70 -15.20 -5.64
N ALA A 25 13.31 -15.92 -4.58
CA ALA A 25 11.94 -15.84 -4.03
C ALA A 25 11.82 -14.90 -2.83
N ASP A 26 12.94 -14.66 -2.14
CA ASP A 26 13.02 -13.98 -0.86
C ASP A 26 13.92 -12.73 -0.89
N GLY A 27 14.71 -12.54 -1.94
CA GLY A 27 15.69 -11.45 -2.05
C GLY A 27 17.04 -11.75 -1.38
N HIS A 28 17.20 -12.96 -0.84
CA HIS A 28 18.40 -13.36 -0.07
C HIS A 28 19.05 -14.63 -0.60
N THR A 29 18.28 -15.53 -1.20
CA THR A 29 18.78 -16.79 -1.74
C THR A 29 18.53 -16.87 -3.24
N ALA A 30 19.58 -17.23 -3.99
CA ALA A 30 19.48 -17.48 -5.41
C ALA A 30 18.87 -18.86 -5.64
N LEU A 31 17.69 -18.92 -6.25
CA LEU A 31 17.02 -20.16 -6.63
C LEU A 31 17.56 -20.71 -7.95
N ARG A 32 17.79 -19.83 -8.92
CA ARG A 32 18.30 -20.17 -10.24
C ARG A 32 19.14 -19.02 -10.76
N HIS A 33 20.28 -19.34 -11.36
CA HIS A 33 21.10 -18.38 -12.06
C HIS A 33 21.62 -19.01 -13.35
N ALA A 34 21.64 -18.24 -14.42
CA ALA A 34 22.23 -18.65 -15.70
C ALA A 34 22.40 -17.41 -16.59
N THR A 35 22.94 -17.63 -17.79
CA THR A 35 23.01 -16.64 -18.85
C THR A 35 22.07 -17.06 -19.97
N ALA A 36 21.25 -16.14 -20.46
CA ALA A 36 20.29 -16.42 -21.53
C ALA A 36 19.99 -15.18 -22.37
N PRO A 37 19.64 -15.32 -23.66
CA PRO A 37 19.14 -14.20 -24.46
C PRO A 37 17.81 -13.70 -23.92
N ALA A 38 17.47 -12.43 -24.23
CA ALA A 38 16.29 -11.76 -23.68
C ALA A 38 14.99 -12.58 -23.83
N ALA A 39 14.80 -13.24 -24.97
CA ALA A 39 13.62 -14.05 -25.27
C ALA A 39 13.48 -15.33 -24.43
N LEU A 40 14.58 -15.85 -23.88
CA LEU A 40 14.61 -17.09 -23.09
C LEU A 40 14.74 -16.83 -21.58
N LEU A 41 14.70 -15.57 -21.15
CA LEU A 41 14.72 -15.23 -19.73
C LEU A 41 13.51 -15.86 -19.03
N PRO A 42 13.66 -16.42 -17.82
CA PRO A 42 12.51 -16.95 -17.09
C PRO A 42 11.55 -15.82 -16.68
N GLU A 43 10.29 -16.17 -16.40
CA GLU A 43 9.37 -15.27 -15.72
C GLU A 43 9.55 -15.38 -14.19
N PRO A 44 9.22 -14.32 -13.43
CA PRO A 44 9.17 -14.43 -11.97
C PRO A 44 8.20 -15.54 -11.55
N THR A 45 8.60 -16.37 -10.59
CA THR A 45 7.87 -17.59 -10.19
C THR A 45 6.49 -17.33 -9.59
N ARG A 46 6.17 -16.09 -9.18
CA ARG A 46 4.87 -15.72 -8.60
C ARG A 46 4.23 -14.54 -9.35
N PRO A 47 2.88 -14.52 -9.46
CA PRO A 47 2.17 -13.35 -9.96
C PRO A 47 2.50 -12.12 -9.09
N GLY A 48 2.92 -11.04 -9.74
CA GLY A 48 3.41 -9.83 -9.08
C GLY A 48 4.92 -9.79 -8.81
N GLY A 49 5.70 -10.70 -9.40
CA GLY A 49 7.15 -10.67 -9.29
C GLY A 49 7.81 -9.45 -9.96
N GLU A 50 8.98 -9.11 -9.45
CA GLU A 50 9.73 -7.89 -9.80
C GLU A 50 10.87 -8.23 -10.77
N VAL A 51 11.18 -7.33 -11.72
CA VAL A 51 12.36 -7.46 -12.60
C VAL A 51 13.30 -6.29 -12.32
N VAL A 52 14.48 -6.59 -11.81
CA VAL A 52 15.50 -5.59 -11.45
C VAL A 52 16.65 -5.67 -12.44
N ALA A 53 16.98 -4.57 -13.10
CA ALA A 53 18.16 -4.48 -13.95
C ALA A 53 19.34 -3.90 -13.17
N VAL A 54 20.48 -4.58 -13.19
CA VAL A 54 21.72 -4.17 -12.54
C VAL A 54 22.65 -3.57 -13.60
N VAL A 55 23.01 -2.31 -13.40
CA VAL A 55 23.98 -1.61 -14.25
C VAL A 55 25.40 -1.94 -13.75
N PRO A 56 26.28 -2.47 -14.61
CA PRO A 56 27.63 -2.87 -14.19
C PRO A 56 28.47 -1.67 -13.80
N ALA A 57 29.40 -1.86 -12.84
CA ALA A 57 30.22 -0.76 -12.30
C ALA A 57 30.98 0.03 -13.37
N ARG A 58 31.48 -0.64 -14.41
CA ARG A 58 32.23 -0.05 -15.53
C ARG A 58 31.41 0.85 -16.45
N ALA A 59 30.08 0.77 -16.40
CA ALA A 59 29.17 1.62 -17.19
C ALA A 59 28.67 2.83 -16.40
N LEU A 60 29.15 3.03 -15.17
CA LEU A 60 28.73 4.09 -14.28
C LEU A 60 29.91 4.97 -13.88
N SER A 61 29.66 6.28 -13.89
CA SER A 61 30.52 7.29 -13.29
C SER A 61 29.79 7.94 -12.11
N TRP A 62 30.50 8.14 -11.01
CA TRP A 62 29.95 8.73 -9.78
C TRP A 62 30.48 10.15 -9.64
N GLN A 63 29.56 11.11 -9.56
CA GLN A 63 29.88 12.53 -9.43
C GLN A 63 29.25 13.10 -8.17
N ARG A 64 30.00 13.97 -7.46
CA ARG A 64 29.50 14.59 -6.23
C ARG A 64 29.29 16.08 -6.46
N VAL A 65 28.04 16.54 -6.38
CA VAL A 65 27.64 17.89 -6.79
C VAL A 65 26.93 18.64 -5.66
N GLN A 66 27.33 19.88 -5.42
CA GLN A 66 26.62 20.77 -4.50
C GLN A 66 25.39 21.35 -5.20
N MET A 67 24.20 21.07 -4.66
CA MET A 67 22.95 21.54 -5.26
C MET A 67 22.70 23.02 -4.91
N PRO A 68 22.37 23.88 -5.89
CA PRO A 68 21.96 25.25 -5.61
C PRO A 68 20.67 25.32 -4.79
N ALA A 69 20.56 26.32 -3.93
CA ALA A 69 19.34 26.56 -3.15
C ALA A 69 18.15 26.85 -4.08
N GLY A 70 16.98 26.27 -3.77
CA GLY A 70 15.74 26.49 -4.52
C GLY A 70 15.46 25.50 -5.66
N VAL A 71 16.34 24.55 -5.94
CA VAL A 71 16.07 23.47 -6.91
C VAL A 71 15.22 22.37 -6.24
N PRO A 72 14.04 22.02 -6.79
CA PRO A 72 13.20 20.96 -6.22
C PRO A 72 13.81 19.58 -6.50
N LEU A 73 14.19 18.86 -5.45
CA LEU A 73 14.84 17.53 -5.49
C LEU A 73 13.91 16.40 -4.97
N GLY A 74 12.60 16.66 -4.88
CA GLY A 74 11.63 15.72 -4.31
C GLY A 74 11.37 14.48 -5.16
N ALA A 75 10.97 13.39 -4.51
CA ALA A 75 10.53 12.17 -5.19
C ALA A 75 9.30 12.46 -6.08
N GLY A 76 9.49 12.38 -7.41
CA GLY A 76 8.46 12.74 -8.39
C GLY A 76 8.51 14.19 -8.90
N GLN A 77 9.47 15.01 -8.44
CA GLN A 77 9.70 16.38 -8.91
C GLN A 77 10.92 16.48 -9.85
N GLN A 78 11.11 15.46 -10.68
CA GLN A 78 12.20 15.40 -11.65
C GLN A 78 11.86 16.22 -12.88
N THR A 79 12.02 17.54 -12.72
CA THR A 79 11.67 18.53 -13.74
C THR A 79 12.79 18.66 -14.79
N PRO A 80 12.46 19.10 -16.02
CA PRO A 80 13.48 19.44 -17.03
C PRO A 80 14.44 20.54 -16.53
N ARG A 81 14.00 21.41 -15.61
CA ARG A 81 14.87 22.42 -14.97
C ARG A 81 15.96 21.81 -14.10
N LEU A 82 15.63 20.77 -13.32
CA LEU A 82 16.63 20.06 -12.53
C LEU A 82 17.67 19.41 -13.46
N ARG A 83 17.22 18.83 -14.57
CA ARG A 83 18.12 18.26 -15.58
C ARG A 83 19.08 19.29 -16.15
N SER A 84 18.60 20.46 -16.59
CA SER A 84 19.47 21.51 -17.14
C SER A 84 20.49 22.03 -16.11
N VAL A 85 20.11 22.08 -14.83
CA VAL A 85 21.04 22.44 -13.75
C VAL A 85 22.11 21.36 -13.57
N LEU A 86 21.75 20.09 -13.60
CA LEU A 86 22.71 18.98 -13.51
C LEU A 86 23.66 18.96 -14.71
N GLU A 87 23.15 19.21 -15.92
CA GLU A 87 23.96 19.31 -17.14
C GLU A 87 25.01 20.42 -16.99
N GLY A 88 24.62 21.63 -16.59
CA GLY A 88 25.58 22.73 -16.37
C GLY A 88 26.56 22.51 -15.21
N LEU A 89 26.19 21.77 -14.16
CA LEU A 89 27.09 21.45 -13.05
C LEU A 89 28.08 20.33 -13.37
N LEU A 90 27.75 19.49 -14.36
CA LEU A 90 28.53 18.31 -14.73
C LEU A 90 29.28 18.45 -16.06
N GLU A 91 29.02 19.51 -16.83
CA GLU A 91 29.66 19.78 -18.13
C GLU A 91 31.19 19.67 -18.07
N ASP A 92 31.83 20.31 -17.09
CA ASP A 92 33.30 20.28 -16.93
C ASP A 92 33.84 19.02 -16.23
N ARG A 93 32.97 18.12 -15.76
CA ARG A 93 33.35 16.96 -14.93
C ARG A 93 33.21 15.62 -15.66
N VAL A 94 32.56 15.62 -16.81
CA VAL A 94 32.35 14.41 -17.60
C VAL A 94 33.13 14.51 -18.91
N LEU A 95 33.56 13.36 -19.42
CA LEU A 95 34.35 13.26 -20.64
C LEU A 95 33.49 13.36 -21.90
N ASP A 96 32.24 12.92 -21.81
CA ASP A 96 31.26 12.93 -22.90
C ASP A 96 30.33 14.15 -22.79
N ASP A 97 29.61 14.42 -23.89
CA ASP A 97 28.57 15.45 -23.94
C ASP A 97 27.46 15.17 -22.91
N ALA A 98 27.31 16.06 -21.93
CA ALA A 98 26.34 15.96 -20.84
C ALA A 98 24.90 15.75 -21.32
N THR A 99 24.53 16.22 -22.52
CA THR A 99 23.19 16.06 -23.09
C THR A 99 22.89 14.62 -23.54
N GLN A 100 23.93 13.85 -23.83
CA GLN A 100 23.83 12.44 -24.24
C GLN A 100 23.79 11.49 -23.03
N LEU A 101 24.01 12.01 -21.83
CA LEU A 101 24.09 11.21 -20.61
C LEU A 101 22.75 11.14 -19.88
N HIS A 102 22.64 10.10 -19.07
CA HIS A 102 21.57 9.91 -18.12
C HIS A 102 22.10 10.18 -16.71
N PHE A 103 21.35 10.97 -15.95
CA PHE A 103 21.67 11.34 -14.58
C PHE A 103 20.68 10.70 -13.61
N ALA A 104 21.17 10.12 -12.52
CA ALA A 104 20.34 9.63 -11.43
C ALA A 104 20.87 10.11 -10.09
N LEU A 105 19.98 10.70 -9.29
CA LEU A 105 20.31 11.24 -7.97
C LEU A 105 20.26 10.16 -6.89
N GLN A 106 21.04 10.35 -5.83
CA GLN A 106 21.04 9.47 -4.67
C GLN A 106 19.67 9.38 -3.98
N PRO A 107 19.36 8.24 -3.32
CA PRO A 107 18.20 8.16 -2.45
C PRO A 107 18.30 9.21 -1.33
N GLY A 108 17.23 9.97 -1.11
CA GLY A 108 17.25 11.05 -0.10
C GLY A 108 18.02 12.31 -0.52
N ALA A 109 18.29 12.51 -1.82
CA ALA A 109 18.99 13.72 -2.32
C ALA A 109 18.44 15.04 -1.76
N GLN A 110 17.12 15.14 -1.56
CA GLN A 110 16.49 16.33 -0.98
C GLN A 110 16.97 16.62 0.44
N SER A 111 16.99 15.62 1.33
CA SER A 111 17.40 15.81 2.72
C SER A 111 18.90 16.14 2.82
N THR A 112 19.72 15.49 1.98
CA THR A 112 21.17 15.78 1.92
C THR A 112 21.44 17.20 1.43
N ALA A 113 20.77 17.63 0.35
CA ALA A 113 20.91 18.99 -0.16
C ALA A 113 20.41 20.06 0.83
N GLN A 114 19.33 19.79 1.58
CA GLN A 114 18.85 20.68 2.64
C GLN A 114 19.82 20.79 3.81
N GLY A 115 20.57 19.72 4.10
CA GLY A 115 21.70 19.74 5.05
C GLY A 115 22.93 20.48 4.54
N GLY A 116 22.91 21.00 3.30
CA GLY A 116 24.06 21.66 2.68
C GLY A 116 25.17 20.69 2.27
N GLU A 117 24.92 19.37 2.30
CA GLU A 117 25.88 18.36 1.89
C GLU A 117 25.83 18.10 0.39
N PRO A 118 26.97 17.75 -0.24
CA PRO A 118 27.03 17.47 -1.66
C PRO A 118 26.35 16.13 -1.97
N VAL A 119 25.60 16.09 -3.06
CA VAL A 119 24.76 14.96 -3.47
C VAL A 119 25.49 14.10 -4.49
N TRP A 120 25.40 12.77 -4.36
CA TRP A 120 25.87 11.82 -5.36
C TRP A 120 24.94 11.75 -6.57
N VAL A 121 25.54 11.79 -7.75
CA VAL A 121 24.89 11.65 -9.05
C VAL A 121 25.56 10.50 -9.80
N ALA A 122 24.77 9.49 -10.16
CA ALA A 122 25.19 8.44 -11.07
C ALA A 122 25.04 8.93 -12.51
N VAL A 123 26.05 8.70 -13.33
CA VAL A 123 26.11 9.11 -14.73
C VAL A 123 26.38 7.89 -15.61
N CYS A 124 25.61 7.73 -16.68
CA CYS A 124 25.82 6.68 -17.69
C CYS A 124 25.32 7.12 -19.07
N ASP A 125 25.70 6.39 -20.12
CA ASP A 125 25.19 6.66 -21.47
C ASP A 125 23.66 6.41 -21.55
N ARG A 126 22.93 7.43 -22.01
CA ARG A 126 21.46 7.39 -22.07
C ARG A 126 20.94 6.45 -23.14
N ALA A 127 21.60 6.39 -24.31
CA ALA A 127 21.17 5.56 -25.42
C ALA A 127 21.34 4.08 -25.10
N TRP A 128 22.51 3.69 -24.58
CA TRP A 128 22.83 2.35 -24.14
C TRP A 128 21.84 1.84 -23.09
N LEU A 129 21.55 2.64 -22.05
CA LEU A 129 20.62 2.23 -21.00
C LEU A 129 19.20 2.07 -21.57
N ARG A 130 18.73 3.05 -22.35
CA ARG A 130 17.40 3.01 -22.97
C ARG A 130 17.24 1.83 -23.93
N GLU A 131 18.23 1.56 -24.78
CA GLU A 131 18.20 0.44 -25.72
C GLU A 131 18.13 -0.90 -24.96
N ASN A 132 18.92 -1.09 -23.90
CA ASN A 132 18.88 -2.31 -23.10
C ASN A 132 17.52 -2.52 -22.41
N LEU A 133 16.94 -1.47 -21.84
CA LEU A 133 15.61 -1.54 -21.24
C LEU A 133 14.52 -1.84 -22.27
N GLN A 134 14.62 -1.25 -23.47
CA GLN A 134 13.70 -1.52 -24.58
C GLN A 134 13.83 -2.96 -25.10
N ALA A 135 15.03 -3.50 -25.20
CA ALA A 135 15.24 -4.90 -25.60
C ALA A 135 14.61 -5.88 -24.60
N LEU A 136 14.74 -5.61 -23.31
CA LEU A 136 14.10 -6.40 -22.25
C LEU A 136 12.57 -6.26 -22.29
N GLU A 137 12.05 -5.04 -22.48
CA GLU A 137 10.61 -4.82 -22.62
C GLU A 137 10.02 -5.50 -23.87
N ALA A 138 10.73 -5.48 -25.00
CA ALA A 138 10.34 -6.17 -26.23
C ALA A 138 10.26 -7.69 -26.05
N ALA A 139 11.10 -8.25 -25.18
CA ALA A 139 11.04 -9.66 -24.77
C ALA A 139 9.97 -9.93 -23.67
N GLY A 140 9.12 -8.95 -23.34
CA GLY A 140 8.09 -9.07 -22.31
C GLY A 140 8.63 -9.04 -20.88
N ARG A 141 9.89 -8.65 -20.67
CA ARG A 141 10.53 -8.49 -19.34
C ARG A 141 10.57 -7.02 -18.97
N ARG A 142 9.44 -6.48 -18.53
CA ARG A 142 9.35 -5.09 -18.07
C ARG A 142 10.15 -4.88 -16.80
N VAL A 143 11.26 -4.16 -16.92
CA VAL A 143 12.12 -3.76 -15.78
C VAL A 143 11.36 -2.78 -14.89
N SER A 144 11.19 -3.14 -13.63
CA SER A 144 10.52 -2.30 -12.64
C SER A 144 11.47 -1.37 -11.90
N ARG A 145 12.74 -1.73 -11.81
CA ARG A 145 13.77 -0.98 -11.10
C ARG A 145 15.13 -1.17 -11.76
N VAL A 146 15.90 -0.10 -11.82
CA VAL A 146 17.29 -0.14 -12.30
C VAL A 146 18.20 0.23 -11.15
N VAL A 147 19.19 -0.61 -10.84
CA VAL A 147 20.08 -0.44 -9.69
C VAL A 147 21.54 -0.46 -10.16
N PRO A 148 22.45 0.26 -9.50
CA PRO A 148 23.88 0.08 -9.74
C PRO A 148 24.37 -1.24 -9.12
N GLU A 149 25.38 -1.87 -9.72
CA GLU A 149 26.04 -3.05 -9.14
C GLU A 149 26.74 -2.71 -7.82
N PHE A 150 27.35 -1.53 -7.73
CA PHE A 150 27.97 -0.99 -6.52
C PHE A 150 27.57 0.48 -6.39
N ALA A 151 27.23 0.90 -5.18
CA ALA A 151 26.80 2.26 -4.87
C ALA A 151 27.74 2.92 -3.85
N PRO A 152 27.90 4.26 -3.90
CA PRO A 152 28.59 5.01 -2.86
C PRO A 152 27.80 4.98 -1.55
N GLY A 153 28.52 4.99 -0.43
CA GLY A 153 27.95 4.94 0.91
C GLY A 153 28.60 3.90 1.83
N PRO A 154 28.00 3.67 3.01
CA PRO A 154 28.60 2.82 4.03
C PRO A 154 28.62 1.36 3.56
N THR A 155 29.77 0.73 3.73
CA THR A 155 30.00 -0.69 3.42
C THR A 155 29.69 -1.55 4.65
N ALA A 156 29.52 -2.86 4.43
CA ALA A 156 29.23 -3.80 5.52
C ALA A 156 30.39 -3.88 6.54
N SER A 157 31.62 -3.71 6.09
CA SER A 157 32.82 -3.72 6.95
C SER A 157 33.09 -2.39 7.64
N GLY A 158 32.29 -1.33 7.38
CA GLY A 158 32.50 0.00 7.95
C GLY A 158 33.74 0.74 7.42
N GLY A 159 34.38 0.21 6.39
CA GLY A 159 35.61 0.74 5.79
C GLY A 159 35.75 0.33 4.32
N PRO A 160 36.88 0.65 3.69
CA PRO A 160 37.05 0.38 2.27
C PRO A 160 37.07 -1.12 1.94
N GLU A 161 36.32 -1.53 0.91
CA GLU A 161 36.25 -2.92 0.46
C GLU A 161 36.67 -3.03 -1.02
N LEU A 162 37.41 -4.10 -1.36
CA LEU A 162 37.83 -4.38 -2.74
C LEU A 162 37.03 -5.57 -3.28
N CYS A 163 36.54 -5.48 -4.51
CA CYS A 163 35.87 -6.57 -5.20
C CYS A 163 36.48 -6.80 -6.58
N ALA A 164 37.23 -7.89 -6.76
CA ALA A 164 37.82 -8.26 -8.05
C ALA A 164 36.79 -9.01 -8.92
N LEU A 165 36.58 -8.53 -10.14
CA LEU A 165 35.54 -8.96 -11.07
C LEU A 165 36.09 -9.16 -12.48
N GLY A 166 35.27 -9.77 -13.34
CA GLY A 166 35.56 -9.95 -14.76
C GLY A 166 36.05 -11.36 -15.08
N THR A 167 36.62 -11.52 -16.27
CA THR A 167 37.29 -12.75 -16.67
C THR A 167 38.79 -12.64 -16.37
N PRO A 168 39.54 -13.77 -16.36
CA PRO A 168 40.99 -13.72 -16.18
C PRO A 168 41.72 -12.80 -17.17
N GLU A 169 41.17 -12.60 -18.36
CA GLU A 169 41.72 -11.74 -19.42
C GLU A 169 41.40 -10.26 -19.20
N GLU A 170 40.22 -9.95 -18.65
CA GLU A 170 39.73 -8.58 -18.41
C GLU A 170 39.42 -8.37 -16.92
N ALA A 171 40.37 -8.68 -16.05
CA ALA A 171 40.19 -8.57 -14.61
C ALA A 171 40.33 -7.11 -14.13
N PHE A 172 39.37 -6.66 -13.34
CA PHE A 172 39.37 -5.34 -12.71
C PHE A 172 38.90 -5.43 -11.27
N VAL A 173 39.09 -4.36 -10.51
CA VAL A 173 38.70 -4.26 -9.11
C VAL A 173 37.78 -3.07 -8.92
N VAL A 174 36.64 -3.31 -8.28
CA VAL A 174 35.76 -2.26 -7.79
C VAL A 174 36.11 -1.99 -6.34
N LEU A 175 36.40 -0.73 -6.05
CA LEU A 175 36.78 -0.24 -4.76
C LEU A 175 35.63 0.58 -4.19
N THR A 176 35.05 0.16 -3.06
CA THR A 176 33.92 0.83 -2.41
C THR A 176 34.31 1.41 -1.06
N GLY A 177 33.54 2.38 -0.55
CA GLY A 177 33.75 2.95 0.78
C GLY A 177 35.05 3.75 0.91
N GLN A 178 35.51 4.40 -0.17
CA GLN A 178 36.77 5.14 -0.16
C GLN A 178 36.66 6.49 0.55
N GLY A 179 37.54 6.71 1.53
CA GLY A 179 37.70 7.98 2.22
C GLY A 179 36.47 8.39 3.02
N ALA A 180 36.47 9.65 3.48
CA ALA A 180 35.35 10.23 4.23
C ALA A 180 34.05 10.27 3.40
N ASP A 181 34.18 10.37 2.08
CA ASP A 181 33.06 10.51 1.16
C ASP A 181 32.46 9.16 0.74
N GLN A 182 33.10 8.04 1.11
CA GLN A 182 32.65 6.68 0.80
C GLN A 182 32.41 6.43 -0.70
N GLY A 183 33.34 6.92 -1.53
CA GLY A 183 33.25 6.83 -2.99
C GLY A 183 33.42 5.41 -3.54
N VAL A 184 33.04 5.23 -4.80
CA VAL A 184 33.25 4.00 -5.58
C VAL A 184 34.16 4.29 -6.77
N ALA A 185 35.16 3.44 -6.98
CA ALA A 185 36.08 3.54 -8.11
C ALA A 185 36.27 2.17 -8.79
N VAL A 186 36.46 2.17 -10.11
CA VAL A 186 36.84 0.99 -10.88
C VAL A 186 38.31 1.14 -11.26
N LEU A 187 39.12 0.15 -10.89
CA LEU A 187 40.56 0.16 -11.04
C LEU A 187 41.03 -1.12 -11.75
N PRO A 188 42.14 -1.10 -12.49
CA PRO A 188 42.74 -2.32 -13.01
C PRO A 188 43.21 -3.21 -11.85
N LEU A 189 43.14 -4.54 -12.02
CA LEU A 189 43.62 -5.50 -11.01
C LEU A 189 45.15 -5.43 -10.91
N THR A 190 45.62 -4.56 -10.02
CA THR A 190 47.04 -4.31 -9.76
C THR A 190 47.27 -4.18 -8.26
N PRO A 191 48.51 -4.38 -7.77
CA PRO A 191 48.83 -4.14 -6.36
C PRO A 191 48.50 -2.71 -5.91
N MET A 192 48.50 -1.74 -6.84
CA MET A 192 48.16 -0.35 -6.56
C MET A 192 46.69 -0.17 -6.12
N ALA A 193 45.77 -1.04 -6.55
CA ALA A 193 44.40 -0.99 -6.08
C ALA A 193 44.31 -1.19 -4.56
N LEU A 194 45.16 -2.06 -4.01
CA LEU A 194 45.24 -2.31 -2.57
C LEU A 194 45.88 -1.15 -1.81
N THR A 195 46.93 -0.53 -2.36
CA THR A 195 47.57 0.62 -1.72
C THR A 195 46.62 1.82 -1.67
N LEU A 196 45.85 2.06 -2.73
CA LEU A 196 44.81 3.08 -2.77
C LEU A 196 43.72 2.80 -1.74
N ALA A 197 43.25 1.55 -1.65
CA ALA A 197 42.25 1.15 -0.65
C ALA A 197 42.72 1.41 0.78
N ARG A 198 44.00 1.17 1.08
CA ARG A 198 44.61 1.45 2.39
C ARG A 198 44.75 2.95 2.66
N ALA A 199 45.14 3.73 1.65
CA ALA A 199 45.26 5.18 1.78
C ALA A 199 43.91 5.85 2.10
N GLY A 200 42.81 5.29 1.60
CA GLY A 200 41.45 5.75 1.88
C GLY A 200 40.85 5.24 3.20
N ALA A 201 41.55 4.41 3.98
CA ALA A 201 41.04 3.89 5.24
C ALA A 201 41.13 4.96 6.35
N PRO A 202 40.10 5.11 7.21
CA PRO A 202 40.09 6.13 8.26
C PRO A 202 41.21 5.89 9.29
N ILE A 203 41.86 6.97 9.75
CA ILE A 203 43.00 6.94 10.69
C ILE A 203 42.62 6.26 12.04
N ALA A 204 41.34 6.23 12.42
CA ALA A 204 40.91 5.46 13.59
C ALA A 204 41.13 3.94 13.46
N SER A 205 41.34 3.44 12.24
CA SER A 205 41.71 2.04 11.94
C SER A 205 43.24 1.82 11.86
N THR A 206 44.05 2.88 11.99
CA THR A 206 45.52 2.78 12.05
C THR A 206 46.05 2.67 13.48
N THR A 207 45.24 2.87 14.52
CA THR A 207 45.65 2.61 15.92
C THR A 207 45.57 1.13 16.30
N ALA A 208 45.02 0.27 15.43
CA ALA A 208 44.96 -1.17 15.55
C ALA A 208 46.10 -1.87 14.77
N GLU A 209 47.29 -1.27 14.76
CA GLU A 209 48.51 -1.85 14.14
C GLU A 209 49.00 -3.13 14.83
N GLN A 210 48.37 -3.57 15.92
CA GLN A 210 48.78 -4.76 16.68
C GLN A 210 47.99 -6.04 16.37
N ASP A 211 46.91 -5.99 15.59
CA ASP A 211 46.20 -7.20 15.12
C ASP A 211 45.72 -7.03 13.66
N GLY A 212 46.58 -7.39 12.70
CA GLY A 212 46.18 -7.96 11.40
C GLY A 212 45.00 -7.32 10.64
N ASN A 213 44.89 -5.98 10.59
CA ASN A 213 43.83 -5.27 9.86
C ASN A 213 43.94 -5.48 8.33
N THR A 214 43.49 -6.65 7.90
CA THR A 214 43.45 -7.07 6.50
C THR A 214 42.18 -6.51 5.90
N LEU A 215 42.32 -5.62 4.91
CA LEU A 215 41.18 -5.08 4.19
C LEU A 215 40.32 -6.21 3.61
N PRO A 216 38.99 -6.12 3.69
CA PRO A 216 38.11 -7.11 3.09
C PRO A 216 38.25 -7.08 1.57
N VAL A 217 38.87 -8.12 1.02
CA VAL A 217 38.94 -8.35 -0.42
C VAL A 217 38.00 -9.48 -0.78
N ARG A 218 37.13 -9.23 -1.76
CA ARG A 218 36.22 -10.20 -2.37
C ARG A 218 36.61 -10.41 -3.83
N ALA A 219 36.37 -11.60 -4.38
CA ALA A 219 36.56 -11.86 -5.80
C ALA A 219 35.53 -12.82 -6.35
N GLU A 220 35.22 -12.65 -7.63
CA GLU A 220 34.55 -13.70 -8.38
C GLU A 220 35.38 -14.97 -8.45
N PRO A 221 34.74 -16.17 -8.49
CA PRO A 221 35.45 -17.44 -8.61
C PRO A 221 36.42 -17.49 -9.81
N ALA A 222 36.08 -16.85 -10.93
CA ALA A 222 36.91 -16.85 -12.14
C ALA A 222 38.24 -16.11 -11.96
N VAL A 223 38.25 -15.02 -11.17
CA VAL A 223 39.44 -14.17 -10.96
C VAL A 223 40.04 -14.31 -9.56
N ALA A 224 39.48 -15.15 -8.68
CA ALA A 224 39.94 -15.30 -7.30
C ALA A 224 41.44 -15.64 -7.19
N ALA A 225 41.91 -16.64 -7.94
CA ALA A 225 43.33 -17.02 -7.94
C ALA A 225 44.26 -15.95 -8.55
N LEU A 226 43.75 -15.14 -9.47
CA LEU A 226 44.50 -13.99 -10.00
C LEU A 226 44.56 -12.86 -8.96
N ALA A 227 43.43 -12.57 -8.31
CA ALA A 227 43.33 -11.55 -7.28
C ALA A 227 44.21 -11.86 -6.07
N GLU A 228 44.23 -13.10 -5.58
CA GLU A 228 45.10 -13.52 -4.47
C GLU A 228 46.59 -13.33 -4.81
N ARG A 229 47.00 -13.73 -6.03
CA ARG A 229 48.38 -13.57 -6.50
C ARG A 229 48.78 -12.10 -6.64
N THR A 230 47.91 -11.28 -7.21
CA THR A 230 48.20 -9.86 -7.48
C THR A 230 48.13 -9.00 -6.23
N LEU A 231 47.17 -9.26 -5.32
CA LEU A 231 46.95 -8.46 -4.12
C LEU A 231 47.71 -9.00 -2.89
N GLY A 232 48.29 -10.19 -2.99
CA GLY A 232 49.15 -10.78 -1.95
C GLY A 232 48.42 -11.09 -0.63
N GLN A 233 47.11 -11.29 -0.68
CA GLN A 233 46.28 -11.63 0.48
C GLN A 233 45.14 -12.57 0.09
N ARG A 234 44.54 -13.24 1.08
CA ARG A 234 43.40 -14.13 0.85
C ARG A 234 42.18 -13.34 0.44
N VAL A 235 41.40 -13.92 -0.47
CA VAL A 235 40.21 -13.29 -1.02
C VAL A 235 38.97 -14.11 -0.69
N ALA A 236 37.90 -13.46 -0.23
CA ALA A 236 36.62 -14.10 -0.02
C ALA A 236 35.88 -14.27 -1.35
N LEU A 237 35.39 -15.48 -1.63
CA LEU A 237 34.62 -15.74 -2.84
C LEU A 237 33.28 -15.00 -2.80
N HIS A 238 33.00 -14.23 -3.84
CA HIS A 238 31.77 -13.49 -4.03
C HIS A 238 31.24 -13.69 -5.44
N THR A 239 30.22 -14.55 -5.57
CA THR A 239 29.64 -14.96 -6.86
C THR A 239 28.81 -13.85 -7.49
N ALA A 240 28.62 -13.91 -8.81
CA ALA A 240 27.76 -12.98 -9.54
C ALA A 240 26.33 -12.94 -8.99
N SER A 241 25.77 -14.10 -8.60
CA SER A 241 24.44 -14.20 -8.01
C SER A 241 24.33 -13.49 -6.65
N GLN A 242 25.36 -13.60 -5.80
CA GLN A 242 25.40 -12.88 -4.52
C GLN A 242 25.49 -11.35 -4.74
N ARG A 243 26.31 -10.91 -5.70
CA ARG A 243 26.36 -9.49 -6.08
C ARG A 243 25.04 -8.97 -6.63
N ALA A 244 24.35 -9.75 -7.44
CA ALA A 244 23.02 -9.40 -7.95
C ALA A 244 22.05 -9.16 -6.78
N LEU A 245 22.05 -10.05 -5.78
CA LEU A 245 21.22 -9.94 -4.60
C LEU A 245 21.60 -8.71 -3.76
N ASP A 246 22.88 -8.43 -3.57
CA ASP A 246 23.36 -7.23 -2.86
C ASP A 246 22.93 -5.94 -3.57
N ALA A 247 23.13 -5.87 -4.88
CA ALA A 247 22.72 -4.73 -5.71
C ALA A 247 21.20 -4.51 -5.68
N ALA A 248 20.41 -5.59 -5.78
CA ALA A 248 18.96 -5.51 -5.73
C ALA A 248 18.42 -5.06 -4.36
N ARG A 249 19.16 -5.32 -3.27
CA ARG A 249 18.83 -4.88 -1.90
C ARG A 249 19.22 -3.44 -1.61
N GLY A 250 20.12 -2.84 -2.39
CA GLY A 250 20.47 -1.42 -2.24
C GLY A 250 19.25 -0.52 -2.48
N ASP A 251 19.31 0.74 -2.03
CA ASP A 251 18.20 1.70 -2.13
C ASP A 251 18.24 2.59 -3.39
N TRP A 252 19.35 2.53 -4.13
CA TRP A 252 19.56 3.31 -5.35
C TRP A 252 18.63 2.90 -6.49
N ASP A 253 17.97 3.86 -7.13
CA ASP A 253 17.15 3.60 -8.31
C ASP A 253 17.57 4.55 -9.43
N LEU A 254 18.18 4.00 -10.47
CA LEU A 254 18.67 4.74 -11.63
C LEU A 254 17.56 5.08 -12.63
N ALA A 255 16.38 4.46 -12.53
CA ALA A 255 15.23 4.73 -13.38
C ALA A 255 14.52 6.03 -12.96
N GLN A 256 15.18 7.14 -13.26
CA GLN A 256 14.80 8.53 -12.97
C GLN A 256 14.61 9.33 -14.27
N PHE A 257 14.04 10.52 -14.18
CA PHE A 257 13.77 11.46 -15.28
C PHE A 257 13.04 10.77 -16.45
N ASP A 258 13.65 10.78 -17.64
CA ASP A 258 13.12 10.19 -18.87
C ASP A 258 12.84 8.69 -18.75
N LEU A 259 13.50 8.00 -17.81
CA LEU A 259 13.37 6.56 -17.57
C LEU A 259 12.40 6.23 -16.42
N ALA A 260 11.74 7.22 -15.82
CA ALA A 260 10.79 7.00 -14.74
C ALA A 260 9.46 6.43 -15.27
N SER A 261 9.36 5.10 -15.38
CA SER A 261 8.10 4.44 -15.75
C SER A 261 7.04 4.60 -14.64
N THR A 262 5.98 5.36 -14.93
CA THR A 262 4.66 5.46 -14.27
C THR A 262 4.62 5.39 -12.73
N GLY A 263 4.52 6.55 -12.07
CA GLY A 263 4.58 6.72 -10.61
C GLY A 263 3.52 5.97 -9.78
N ARG A 264 2.37 5.58 -10.34
CA ARG A 264 1.29 4.90 -9.60
C ARG A 264 1.62 3.45 -9.24
N THR A 265 2.40 2.76 -10.07
CA THR A 265 2.87 1.40 -9.78
C THR A 265 4.06 1.40 -8.82
N ARG A 266 4.81 2.50 -8.71
CA ARG A 266 6.01 2.61 -7.86
C ARG A 266 5.68 2.75 -6.37
N ALA A 267 4.66 3.53 -6.02
CA ALA A 267 4.23 3.71 -4.62
C ALA A 267 3.64 2.42 -4.01
N LEU A 268 2.75 1.75 -4.75
CA LEU A 268 2.14 0.48 -4.33
C LEU A 268 3.17 -0.65 -4.22
N ARG A 269 4.22 -0.64 -5.06
CA ARG A 269 5.28 -1.66 -5.05
C ARG A 269 6.38 -1.40 -4.03
N LYS A 270 6.74 -0.14 -3.71
CA LYS A 270 7.62 0.19 -2.58
C LYS A 270 7.00 -0.21 -1.23
N ALA A 271 5.69 -0.03 -1.08
CA ALA A 271 4.98 -0.56 0.09
C ALA A 271 5.04 -2.09 0.14
N GLY A 272 4.89 -2.76 -1.01
CA GLY A 272 5.01 -4.21 -1.13
C GLY A 272 6.42 -4.76 -0.88
N SER A 273 7.47 -4.06 -1.33
CA SER A 273 8.86 -4.47 -1.13
C SER A 273 9.30 -4.28 0.32
N LEU A 274 8.95 -3.14 0.96
CA LEU A 274 9.17 -2.91 2.39
C LEU A 274 8.38 -3.88 3.26
N ALA A 275 7.10 -4.14 2.92
CA ALA A 275 6.31 -5.17 3.59
C ALA A 275 6.96 -6.55 3.41
N SER A 276 7.47 -6.88 2.23
CA SER A 276 8.12 -8.17 2.00
C SER A 276 9.50 -8.27 2.66
N ALA A 277 10.26 -7.18 2.76
CA ALA A 277 11.53 -7.12 3.47
C ALA A 277 11.31 -7.28 4.98
N LEU A 278 10.29 -6.63 5.54
CA LEU A 278 9.88 -6.81 6.94
C LEU A 278 9.32 -8.22 7.22
N LEU A 279 8.54 -8.78 6.29
CA LEU A 279 7.98 -10.13 6.44
C LEU A 279 9.01 -11.24 6.25
N ASN A 280 10.02 -11.06 5.38
CA ASN A 280 11.01 -12.07 5.05
C ASN A 280 12.33 -11.93 5.82
N ALA A 281 12.56 -10.83 6.54
CA ALA A 281 13.77 -10.66 7.33
C ALA A 281 13.91 -11.81 8.38
N PRO A 282 15.04 -12.55 8.37
CA PRO A 282 15.21 -13.76 9.17
C PRO A 282 15.18 -13.52 10.69
N GLN A 283 15.45 -12.30 11.15
CA GLN A 283 15.35 -11.91 12.56
C GLN A 283 13.90 -11.76 13.09
N TRP A 284 12.89 -11.64 12.20
CA TRP A 284 11.48 -11.41 12.60
C TRP A 284 10.67 -12.70 12.77
N ARG A 285 11.30 -13.89 12.73
CA ARG A 285 10.62 -15.18 12.85
C ARG A 285 9.75 -15.28 14.10
N ALA A 286 10.24 -14.81 15.24
CA ALA A 286 9.48 -14.78 16.50
C ALA A 286 8.30 -13.79 16.44
N ALA A 287 8.50 -12.62 15.87
CA ALA A 287 7.45 -11.62 15.67
C ALA A 287 6.33 -12.13 14.75
N ARG A 288 6.65 -12.94 13.73
CA ARG A 288 5.64 -13.60 12.87
C ARG A 288 4.77 -14.59 13.63
N TRP A 289 5.38 -15.42 14.49
CA TRP A 289 4.63 -16.32 15.36
C TRP A 289 3.78 -15.55 16.37
N GLY A 290 4.30 -14.47 16.95
CA GLY A 290 3.54 -13.58 17.84
C GLY A 290 2.33 -12.96 17.15
N ALA A 291 2.50 -12.39 15.95
CA ALA A 291 1.41 -11.82 15.16
C ALA A 291 0.37 -12.88 14.77
N GLY A 292 0.81 -14.06 14.33
CA GLY A 292 -0.08 -15.17 14.02
C GLY A 292 -0.91 -15.61 15.22
N LEU A 293 -0.29 -15.73 16.39
CA LEU A 293 -0.97 -16.11 17.63
C LEU A 293 -1.97 -15.04 18.07
N LEU A 294 -1.64 -13.77 17.89
CA LEU A 294 -2.53 -12.64 18.19
C LEU A 294 -3.77 -12.63 17.29
N VAL A 295 -3.60 -12.90 15.99
CA VAL A 295 -4.72 -13.04 15.04
C VAL A 295 -5.61 -14.22 15.41
N VAL A 296 -5.03 -15.39 15.72
CA VAL A 296 -5.79 -16.55 16.18
C VAL A 296 -6.54 -16.24 17.47
N ALA A 297 -5.89 -15.57 18.44
CA ALA A 297 -6.54 -15.15 19.68
C ALA A 297 -7.71 -14.19 19.43
N HIS A 298 -7.58 -13.26 18.48
CA HIS A 298 -8.66 -12.36 18.10
C HIS A 298 -9.82 -13.11 17.41
N LEU A 299 -9.53 -14.02 16.49
CA LEU A 299 -10.56 -14.82 15.82
C LEU A 299 -11.32 -15.71 16.81
N VAL A 300 -10.59 -16.37 17.72
CA VAL A 300 -11.20 -17.18 18.78
C VAL A 300 -12.00 -16.30 19.75
N GLY A 301 -11.46 -15.14 20.13
CA GLY A 301 -12.15 -14.17 21.00
C GLY A 301 -13.45 -13.67 20.39
N LEU A 302 -13.43 -13.25 19.12
CA LEU A 302 -14.63 -12.83 18.38
C LEU A 302 -15.66 -13.95 18.28
N ASN A 303 -15.22 -15.18 18.01
CA ASN A 303 -16.13 -16.32 17.89
C ASN A 303 -16.75 -16.72 19.25
N ALA A 304 -15.96 -16.68 20.32
CA ALA A 304 -16.43 -16.92 21.68
C ALA A 304 -17.45 -15.85 22.10
N TRP A 305 -17.20 -14.58 21.76
CA TRP A 305 -18.11 -13.48 22.07
C TRP A 305 -19.42 -13.59 21.29
N ALA A 306 -19.36 -13.94 20.01
CA ALA A 306 -20.55 -14.22 19.20
C ALA A 306 -21.37 -15.39 19.75
N TRP A 307 -20.73 -16.41 20.33
CA TRP A 307 -21.44 -17.52 20.98
C TRP A 307 -22.17 -17.07 22.25
N GLN A 308 -21.53 -16.24 23.08
CA GLN A 308 -22.14 -15.69 24.28
C GLN A 308 -23.33 -14.76 23.97
N GLU A 309 -23.22 -13.96 22.90
CA GLU A 309 -24.28 -13.05 22.47
C GLU A 309 -25.51 -13.82 21.95
N ARG A 310 -25.29 -14.93 21.23
CA ARG A 310 -26.37 -15.85 20.81
C ARG A 310 -27.08 -16.50 22.01
N GLN A 311 -26.33 -16.90 23.04
CA GLN A 311 -26.91 -17.45 24.27
C GLN A 311 -27.76 -16.40 25.03
N ALA A 312 -27.28 -15.17 25.13
CA ALA A 312 -28.02 -14.08 25.75
C ALA A 312 -29.34 -13.77 25.01
N LEU A 313 -29.31 -13.81 23.68
CA LEU A 313 -30.50 -13.66 22.83
C LEU A 313 -31.50 -14.79 23.05
N ALA A 314 -31.03 -16.05 23.07
CA ALA A 314 -31.87 -17.21 23.32
C ALA A 314 -32.50 -17.18 24.73
N ALA A 315 -31.73 -16.77 25.75
CA ALA A 315 -32.22 -16.61 27.11
C ALA A 315 -33.33 -15.55 27.20
N LYS A 316 -33.15 -14.39 26.54
CA LYS A 316 -34.17 -13.33 26.48
C LYS A 316 -35.44 -13.79 25.77
N GLN A 317 -35.30 -14.47 24.62
CA GLN A 317 -36.46 -15.02 23.90
C GLN A 317 -37.22 -16.05 24.74
N THR A 318 -36.49 -16.90 25.47
CA THR A 318 -37.09 -17.91 26.36
C THR A 318 -37.80 -17.26 27.55
N ALA A 319 -37.24 -16.19 28.11
CA ALA A 319 -37.88 -15.42 29.17
C ALA A 319 -39.17 -14.74 28.69
N VAL A 320 -39.16 -14.13 27.49
CA VAL A 320 -40.35 -13.54 26.87
C VAL A 320 -41.42 -14.59 26.61
N ARG A 321 -41.05 -15.74 26.05
CA ARG A 321 -41.99 -16.85 25.79
C ARG A 321 -42.59 -17.39 27.08
N THR A 322 -41.78 -17.59 28.12
CA THR A 322 -42.22 -18.05 29.43
C THR A 322 -43.21 -17.07 30.06
N ALA A 323 -42.88 -15.77 30.07
CA ALA A 323 -43.77 -14.73 30.57
C ALA A 323 -45.11 -14.70 29.82
N LEU A 324 -45.08 -14.78 28.48
CA LEU A 324 -46.29 -14.82 27.65
C LEU A 324 -47.17 -16.04 27.98
N THR A 325 -46.58 -17.24 28.09
CA THR A 325 -47.32 -18.47 28.40
C THR A 325 -47.86 -18.50 29.84
N GLN A 326 -47.16 -17.86 30.79
CA GLN A 326 -47.61 -17.77 32.18
C GLN A 326 -48.73 -16.74 32.36
N THR A 327 -48.69 -15.62 31.63
CA THR A 327 -49.72 -14.57 31.73
C THR A 327 -50.96 -14.88 30.89
N PHE A 328 -50.83 -15.61 29.77
CA PHE A 328 -51.94 -15.91 28.85
C PHE A 328 -52.03 -17.41 28.47
N PRO A 329 -52.59 -18.27 29.34
CA PRO A 329 -52.62 -19.72 29.14
C PRO A 329 -53.55 -20.22 28.01
N LYS A 330 -54.26 -19.34 27.28
CA LYS A 330 -55.15 -19.72 26.16
C LYS A 330 -54.56 -19.47 24.76
N VAL A 331 -53.33 -18.95 24.63
CA VAL A 331 -52.70 -18.67 23.31
C VAL A 331 -51.79 -19.84 22.92
N GLN A 332 -52.21 -20.66 21.94
CA GLN A 332 -51.48 -21.88 21.55
C GLN A 332 -50.51 -21.72 20.35
N VAL A 333 -50.51 -20.59 19.62
CA VAL A 333 -49.56 -20.40 18.50
C VAL A 333 -49.02 -18.97 18.46
N VAL A 334 -47.80 -18.80 18.95
CA VAL A 334 -47.06 -17.54 18.96
C VAL A 334 -46.30 -17.42 17.64
N VAL A 335 -46.79 -16.55 16.74
CA VAL A 335 -46.07 -16.22 15.49
C VAL A 335 -45.36 -14.87 15.63
N ASP A 336 -46.05 -13.85 16.19
CA ASP A 336 -45.47 -12.55 16.55
C ASP A 336 -46.01 -12.07 17.90
N ALA A 337 -45.18 -12.18 18.95
CA ALA A 337 -45.56 -11.86 20.32
C ALA A 337 -46.07 -10.41 20.55
N PRO A 338 -45.46 -9.33 20.00
CA PRO A 338 -45.91 -7.98 20.31
C PRO A 338 -47.26 -7.64 19.67
N VAL A 339 -47.47 -8.06 18.42
CA VAL A 339 -48.72 -7.78 17.67
C VAL A 339 -49.90 -8.57 18.25
N GLN A 340 -49.64 -9.78 18.76
CA GLN A 340 -50.68 -10.57 19.42
C GLN A 340 -51.04 -9.98 20.80
N MET A 341 -50.06 -9.48 21.57
CA MET A 341 -50.33 -8.82 22.85
C MET A 341 -51.17 -7.54 22.66
N GLU A 342 -50.86 -6.70 21.68
CA GLU A 342 -51.63 -5.47 21.43
C GLU A 342 -53.10 -5.75 21.08
N ARG A 343 -53.36 -6.83 20.33
CA ARG A 343 -54.71 -7.25 19.94
C ARG A 343 -55.51 -7.76 21.14
N GLU A 344 -54.91 -8.59 21.99
CA GLU A 344 -55.55 -9.11 23.20
C GLU A 344 -55.78 -7.99 24.24
N LEU A 345 -54.85 -7.03 24.35
CA LEU A 345 -55.00 -5.88 25.24
C LEU A 345 -56.10 -4.93 24.77
N ALA A 346 -56.28 -4.78 23.45
CA ALA A 346 -57.41 -4.05 22.88
C ALA A 346 -58.74 -4.76 23.15
N GLN A 347 -58.80 -6.09 22.99
CA GLN A 347 -60.00 -6.87 23.30
C GLN A 347 -60.36 -6.84 24.80
N LEU A 348 -59.36 -6.91 25.69
CA LEU A 348 -59.56 -6.79 27.14
C LEU A 348 -60.03 -5.39 27.55
N ARG A 349 -59.48 -4.33 26.94
CA ARG A 349 -59.94 -2.94 27.16
C ARG A 349 -61.38 -2.72 26.70
N GLN A 350 -61.76 -3.36 25.59
CA GLN A 350 -63.12 -3.30 25.07
C GLN A 350 -64.12 -4.09 25.92
N ALA A 351 -63.70 -5.23 26.51
CA ALA A 351 -64.50 -5.97 27.48
C ALA A 351 -64.61 -5.26 28.84
N ALA A 352 -63.62 -4.42 29.20
CA ALA A 352 -63.58 -3.64 30.44
C ALA A 352 -64.29 -2.27 30.34
N GLY A 353 -64.84 -1.90 29.17
CA GLY A 353 -65.64 -0.68 28.99
C GLY A 353 -64.85 0.63 28.98
N SER A 354 -63.53 0.61 28.76
CA SER A 354 -62.72 1.83 28.64
C SER A 354 -62.69 2.31 27.19
N VAL A 355 -63.16 3.52 26.94
CA VAL A 355 -63.23 4.14 25.61
C VAL A 355 -61.81 4.40 25.06
N SER A 356 -61.49 3.81 23.91
CA SER A 356 -60.25 3.99 23.16
C SER A 356 -60.38 5.16 22.18
N ALA A 357 -59.28 5.87 21.88
CA ALA A 357 -59.27 6.97 20.91
C ALA A 357 -59.68 6.55 19.47
N ARG A 358 -59.76 5.25 19.20
CA ARG A 358 -60.23 4.69 17.92
C ARG A 358 -61.73 4.37 17.90
N ASP A 359 -62.40 4.52 19.04
CA ASP A 359 -63.81 4.19 19.17
C ASP A 359 -64.71 5.28 18.55
N LEU A 360 -65.97 4.92 18.32
CA LEU A 360 -66.94 5.79 17.67
C LEU A 360 -67.18 7.08 18.48
N GLU A 361 -67.26 6.99 19.81
CA GLU A 361 -67.59 8.13 20.67
C GLU A 361 -66.54 9.25 20.63
N PRO A 362 -65.22 8.99 20.82
CA PRO A 362 -64.20 10.03 20.70
C PRO A 362 -64.07 10.61 19.30
N LEU A 363 -64.25 9.78 18.26
CA LEU A 363 -64.21 10.24 16.87
C LEU A 363 -65.39 11.16 16.54
N LEU A 364 -66.60 10.83 17.02
CA LEU A 364 -67.76 11.70 16.88
C LEU A 364 -67.63 12.98 17.70
N ALA A 365 -67.07 12.91 18.92
CA ALA A 365 -66.82 14.08 19.74
C ALA A 365 -65.80 15.04 19.09
N ALA A 366 -64.72 14.51 18.54
CA ALA A 366 -63.71 15.28 17.81
C ALA A 366 -64.25 15.89 16.52
N ALA A 367 -65.07 15.15 15.77
CA ALA A 367 -65.75 15.69 14.60
C ALA A 367 -66.75 16.78 14.99
N GLY A 368 -67.60 16.56 15.99
CA GLY A 368 -68.61 17.51 16.46
C GLY A 368 -68.01 18.83 16.95
N ALA A 369 -66.89 18.80 17.67
CA ALA A 369 -66.18 20.01 18.09
C ALA A 369 -65.51 20.78 16.94
N ALA A 370 -65.24 20.10 15.82
CA ALA A 370 -64.58 20.68 14.66
C ALA A 370 -65.54 21.13 13.55
N LEU A 371 -66.79 20.65 13.52
CA LEU A 371 -67.79 21.12 12.55
C LEU A 371 -68.30 22.54 12.88
N PRO A 372 -68.65 23.36 11.88
CA PRO A 372 -69.32 24.64 12.09
C PRO A 372 -70.77 24.45 12.57
N ASP A 373 -71.28 25.42 13.33
CA ASP A 373 -72.66 25.39 13.84
C ASP A 373 -73.69 25.28 12.71
N GLY A 374 -74.67 24.40 12.87
CA GLY A 374 -75.76 24.19 11.91
C GLY A 374 -75.47 23.23 10.75
N ARG A 375 -74.28 22.60 10.70
CA ARG A 375 -73.96 21.55 9.72
C ARG A 375 -74.11 20.17 10.34
N LEU A 376 -75.14 19.44 9.93
CA LEU A 376 -75.40 18.07 10.38
C LEU A 376 -75.11 17.08 9.24
N PRO A 377 -74.35 16.01 9.49
CA PRO A 377 -74.12 14.97 8.49
C PRO A 377 -75.41 14.20 8.22
N THR A 378 -75.60 13.78 6.97
CA THR A 378 -76.78 13.00 6.55
C THR A 378 -76.62 11.51 6.82
N SER A 379 -75.38 11.02 6.86
CA SER A 379 -75.07 9.64 7.26
C SER A 379 -73.73 9.55 7.98
N ILE A 380 -73.64 8.62 8.93
CA ILE A 380 -72.45 8.32 9.73
C ILE A 380 -72.05 6.87 9.44
N GLU A 381 -70.90 6.66 8.84
CA GLU A 381 -70.30 5.34 8.62
C GLU A 381 -69.06 5.21 9.53
N TYR A 382 -69.01 4.16 10.34
CA TYR A 382 -67.89 3.92 11.25
C TYR A 382 -67.26 2.55 11.02
N THR A 383 -65.93 2.58 10.96
CA THR A 383 -65.05 1.41 11.00
C THR A 383 -63.99 1.64 12.07
N PRO A 384 -63.48 0.61 12.77
CA PRO A 384 -62.52 0.82 13.86
C PRO A 384 -61.32 1.68 13.44
N GLY A 385 -61.17 2.86 14.06
CA GLY A 385 -60.12 3.85 13.75
C GLY A 385 -60.40 4.81 12.57
N GLU A 386 -61.58 4.74 11.95
CA GLU A 386 -61.99 5.59 10.83
C GLU A 386 -63.50 5.96 10.89
N LEU A 387 -63.79 7.25 10.83
CA LEU A 387 -65.15 7.80 10.81
C LEU A 387 -65.38 8.55 9.49
N ARG A 388 -66.42 8.18 8.75
CA ARG A 388 -66.84 8.86 7.51
C ARG A 388 -68.21 9.50 7.69
N LEU A 389 -68.27 10.82 7.53
CA LEU A 389 -69.47 11.64 7.63
C LEU A 389 -69.85 12.14 6.23
N ARG A 390 -71.01 11.72 5.70
CA ARG A 390 -71.46 12.15 4.37
C ARG A 390 -72.44 13.32 4.45
N GLY A 391 -72.45 14.15 3.41
CA GLY A 391 -73.38 15.29 3.29
C GLY A 391 -72.92 16.55 4.02
N VAL A 392 -71.66 16.58 4.45
CA VAL A 392 -71.03 17.77 5.04
C VAL A 392 -70.39 18.59 3.91
N ALA A 393 -71.15 19.53 3.35
CA ALA A 393 -70.63 20.47 2.36
C ALA A 393 -70.05 21.69 3.08
N LEU A 394 -68.73 21.87 2.98
CA LEU A 394 -67.97 22.97 3.58
C LEU A 394 -67.44 23.88 2.47
N ALA A 395 -67.35 25.18 2.75
CA ALA A 395 -66.61 26.09 1.89
C ALA A 395 -65.09 25.85 2.07
N PRO A 396 -64.25 26.12 1.06
CA PRO A 396 -62.80 25.84 1.13
C PRO A 396 -62.07 26.53 2.30
N ASP A 397 -62.57 27.69 2.75
CA ASP A 397 -62.04 28.39 3.93
C ASP A 397 -62.41 27.68 5.24
N GLU A 398 -63.58 27.04 5.30
CA GLU A 398 -64.07 26.29 6.46
C GLU A 398 -63.39 24.91 6.58
N GLU A 399 -63.04 24.29 5.45
CA GLU A 399 -62.31 23.02 5.40
C GLU A 399 -60.93 23.14 6.06
N THR A 400 -60.21 24.22 5.75
CA THR A 400 -58.87 24.46 6.31
C THR A 400 -58.92 24.68 7.82
N ALA A 401 -59.93 25.41 8.31
CA ALA A 401 -60.16 25.63 9.74
C ALA A 401 -60.59 24.37 10.48
N LEU A 402 -61.36 23.49 9.83
CA LEU A 402 -61.77 22.19 10.37
C LEU A 402 -60.56 21.25 10.47
N PHE A 403 -59.74 21.14 9.42
CA PHE A 403 -58.55 20.29 9.44
C PHE A 403 -57.56 20.69 10.54
N GLY A 404 -57.34 21.99 10.75
CA GLY A 404 -56.51 22.48 11.86
C GLY A 404 -57.05 22.08 13.23
N ARG A 405 -58.37 22.17 13.45
CA ARG A 405 -59.01 21.78 14.73
C ARG A 405 -58.96 20.26 14.96
N VAL A 406 -59.18 19.46 13.93
CA VAL A 406 -59.12 17.99 14.02
C VAL A 406 -57.68 17.52 14.26
N GLN A 407 -56.70 18.16 13.62
CA GLN A 407 -55.28 17.86 13.82
C GLN A 407 -54.80 18.23 15.23
N ALA A 408 -55.27 19.36 15.79
CA ALA A 408 -54.98 19.73 17.18
C ALA A 408 -55.52 18.69 18.19
N ALA A 409 -56.58 17.95 17.82
CA ALA A 409 -57.13 16.86 18.61
C ALA A 409 -56.43 15.50 18.40
N GLY A 410 -55.38 15.43 17.56
CA GLY A 410 -54.60 14.21 17.29
C GLY A 410 -55.18 13.29 16.20
N TYR A 411 -56.11 13.80 15.39
CA TYR A 411 -56.74 13.06 14.30
C TYR A 411 -56.41 13.71 12.96
N ARG A 412 -56.39 12.94 11.88
CA ARG A 412 -56.29 13.47 10.51
C ARG A 412 -57.66 13.45 9.86
N ALA A 413 -58.06 14.60 9.32
CA ALA A 413 -59.26 14.74 8.52
C ALA A 413 -58.92 14.90 7.03
N ARG A 414 -59.75 14.34 6.15
CA ARG A 414 -59.68 14.52 4.69
C ARG A 414 -61.09 14.63 4.12
N MET A 415 -61.28 15.52 3.16
CA MET A 415 -62.50 15.58 2.36
C MET A 415 -62.37 14.70 1.10
N ASP A 416 -63.39 13.89 0.84
CA ASP A 416 -63.49 12.97 -0.30
C ASP A 416 -64.91 13.01 -0.86
N ASP A 417 -65.08 13.63 -2.04
CA ASP A 417 -66.32 13.69 -2.83
C ASP A 417 -67.60 14.01 -2.00
N GLY A 418 -67.56 15.11 -1.22
CA GLY A 418 -68.68 15.54 -0.36
C GLY A 418 -68.84 14.76 0.95
N SER A 419 -67.82 13.98 1.35
CA SER A 419 -67.76 13.31 2.64
C SER A 419 -66.47 13.63 3.41
N LEU A 420 -66.60 13.80 4.72
CA LEU A 420 -65.51 14.08 5.65
C LEU A 420 -65.05 12.77 6.29
N LEU A 421 -63.76 12.46 6.18
CA LEU A 421 -63.15 11.23 6.67
C LEU A 421 -62.13 11.57 7.76
N LEU A 422 -62.33 11.05 8.97
CA LEU A 422 -61.43 11.22 10.13
C LEU A 422 -60.73 9.89 10.45
N ARG A 423 -59.41 9.92 10.69
CA ARG A 423 -58.60 8.78 11.12
C ARG A 423 -57.66 9.15 12.27
N THR A 424 -57.34 8.19 13.13
CA THR A 424 -56.34 8.39 14.19
C THR A 424 -54.93 8.47 13.62
N GLU A 425 -54.13 9.45 14.04
CA GLU A 425 -52.74 9.59 13.64
C GLU A 425 -51.85 8.63 14.45
N VAL A 426 -51.84 7.35 14.07
CA VAL A 426 -50.88 6.38 14.60
C VAL A 426 -49.97 5.98 13.45
N SER A 427 -48.73 6.46 13.47
CA SER A 427 -47.65 5.95 12.60
C SER A 427 -47.45 4.45 12.87
N PRO A 428 -47.30 3.61 11.83
CA PRO A 428 -46.84 2.24 12.00
C PRO A 428 -45.40 2.18 12.52
#